data_AF-A0A960T9Z8-F1
#
_entry.id   AF-A0A960T9Z8-F1
#
_cell.length_a   1.000
_cell.length_b   1.000
_cell.length_c   1.000
_cell.angle_alpha   90.00
_cell.angle_beta   90.00
_cell.angle_gamma   90.00
#
_symmetry.space_group_name_H-M   'P 1'
#
loop_
_entity.id
_entity.type
_entity.pdbx_description
1 polymer ?
#
loop_
_entity_poly.entity_id
_entity_poly.type
_entity_poly.pdbx_seq_one_letter_code
_entity_poly.pdbx_strand_id
1 'polypeptide(L)'
;MNYRTNYLIYQGLIFILLTSLAGACAVFDRRNTILINAVEEYLVPESKPGQYLLAPIYIPVGLAAGVLDAFVVHPLRMIPRAVQDTDDSLWEFSEESGYVTHAGSVVYRTAFSPVFFAGAWLFRSAFITSDPEYEEEKPPGMAEGSYSDFLKAGDEESLRYSLARCEGSSPSTADLVRTFEAYYPVIENQQSPDYDSLAMRALWCLRSRSKDRQAYSFFEDRLKAWEGPASRVLMSQSAEFIREQESPEAAHILLRAVRNPDIPWQTRHDILLQLVYMSNEEAKKTVVRELGDGR
;
A
#
# COMPACT_ATOMS: atom_id res chain seq x y z
N MET A 1 16.80 -38.25 27.95
CA MET A 1 16.28 -37.21 27.04
C MET A 1 17.47 -36.53 26.38
N ASN A 2 17.53 -36.55 25.05
CA ASN A 2 18.74 -36.28 24.26
C ASN A 2 18.98 -34.77 24.09
N TYR A 3 20.07 -34.26 24.67
CA TYR A 3 20.55 -32.87 24.48
C TYR A 3 20.70 -32.47 23.00
N ARG A 4 20.96 -33.44 22.12
CA ARG A 4 21.09 -33.25 20.67
C ARG A 4 19.79 -32.83 19.98
N THR A 5 18.64 -33.30 20.46
CA THR A 5 17.33 -32.99 19.88
C THR A 5 16.90 -31.56 20.24
N ASN A 6 17.21 -31.11 21.46
CA ASN A 6 16.93 -29.75 21.90
C ASN A 6 17.75 -28.72 21.11
N TYR A 7 19.02 -29.00 20.81
CA TYR A 7 19.89 -28.05 20.08
C TYR A 7 19.40 -27.76 18.65
N LEU A 8 18.92 -28.78 17.94
CA LEU A 8 18.36 -28.63 16.59
C LEU A 8 17.06 -27.82 16.59
N ILE A 9 16.21 -27.98 17.62
CA ILE A 9 14.99 -27.20 17.79
C ILE A 9 15.32 -25.72 18.04
N TYR A 10 16.31 -25.43 18.89
CA TYR A 10 16.75 -24.05 19.14
C TYR A 10 17.35 -23.38 17.89
N GLN A 11 18.17 -24.09 17.12
CA GLN A 11 18.70 -23.53 15.87
C GLN A 11 17.61 -23.26 14.83
N GLY A 12 16.63 -24.17 14.71
CA GLY A 12 15.47 -23.96 13.85
C GLY A 12 14.63 -22.74 14.25
N LEU A 13 14.35 -22.58 15.55
CA LEU A 13 13.62 -21.43 16.08
C LEU A 13 14.37 -20.11 15.88
N ILE A 14 15.69 -20.08 16.10
CA ILE A 14 16.51 -18.88 15.87
C ILE A 14 16.52 -18.52 14.38
N PHE A 15 16.61 -19.50 13.49
CA PHE A 15 16.59 -19.24 12.04
C PHE A 15 15.22 -18.71 11.57
N ILE A 16 14.12 -19.27 12.08
CA ILE A 16 12.76 -18.78 11.80
C ILE A 16 12.56 -17.37 12.37
N LEU A 17 13.07 -17.10 13.58
CA LEU A 17 13.03 -15.76 14.18
C LEU A 17 13.84 -14.76 13.35
N LEU A 18 15.07 -15.09 12.94
CA LEU A 18 15.90 -14.20 12.12
C LEU A 18 15.30 -13.94 10.73
N THR A 19 14.69 -14.94 10.10
CA THR A 19 14.06 -14.79 8.77
C THR A 19 12.75 -14.01 8.84
N SER A 20 11.97 -14.15 9.92
CA SER A 20 10.77 -13.33 10.13
C SER A 20 11.10 -11.86 10.44
N LEU A 21 12.20 -11.60 11.17
CA LEU A 21 12.67 -10.23 11.44
C LEU A 21 13.22 -9.55 10.18
N ALA A 22 13.81 -10.31 9.23
CA ALA A 22 14.35 -9.75 7.98
C ALA A 22 13.27 -9.16 7.06
N GLY A 23 12.08 -9.77 7.02
CA GLY A 23 10.95 -9.27 6.22
C GLY A 23 10.28 -8.01 6.78
N ALA A 24 10.51 -7.72 8.06
CA ALA A 24 9.95 -6.56 8.77
C ALA A 24 11.02 -5.52 9.13
N CYS A 25 12.21 -5.58 8.53
CA CYS A 25 13.30 -4.66 8.87
C CYS A 25 13.06 -3.29 8.21
N ALA A 26 13.02 -2.23 9.02
CA ALA A 26 12.71 -0.86 8.59
C ALA A 26 13.61 -0.34 7.45
N VAL A 27 14.81 -0.90 7.37
CA VAL A 27 15.87 -0.53 6.40
C VAL A 27 15.53 -0.87 4.95
N PHE A 28 14.62 -1.82 4.70
CA PHE A 28 14.24 -2.20 3.33
C PHE A 28 13.00 -1.49 2.79
N ASP A 29 12.35 -0.66 3.61
CA ASP A 29 11.24 0.17 3.14
C ASP A 29 11.78 1.41 2.43
N ARG A 30 11.37 1.59 1.17
CA ARG A 30 11.78 2.74 0.34
C ARG A 30 11.45 4.09 1.01
N ARG A 31 10.42 4.14 1.85
CA ARG A 31 10.03 5.35 2.60
C ARG A 31 11.06 5.75 3.66
N ASN A 32 11.87 4.80 4.13
CA ASN A 32 12.89 5.01 5.16
C ASN A 32 14.29 5.24 4.57
N THR A 33 14.46 5.13 3.25
CA THR A 33 15.75 5.25 2.56
C THR A 33 15.85 6.57 1.77
N ILE A 34 15.79 7.70 2.48
CA ILE A 34 15.78 9.04 1.86
C ILE A 34 17.04 9.29 1.04
N LEU A 35 18.21 8.95 1.59
CA LEU A 35 19.48 9.19 0.91
C LEU A 35 19.63 8.27 -0.29
N ILE A 36 19.17 7.01 -0.22
CA ILE A 36 19.14 6.13 -1.40
C ILE A 36 18.23 6.73 -2.47
N ASN A 37 17.03 7.19 -2.11
CA ASN A 37 16.11 7.81 -3.06
C ASN A 37 16.72 9.05 -3.73
N ALA A 38 17.45 9.88 -2.97
CA ALA A 38 18.19 11.00 -3.52
C ALA A 38 19.32 10.55 -4.46
N VAL A 39 20.02 9.45 -4.16
CA VAL A 39 21.03 8.89 -5.07
C VAL A 39 20.36 8.38 -6.36
N GLU A 40 19.23 7.70 -6.27
CA GLU A 40 18.47 7.25 -7.44
C GLU A 40 18.02 8.43 -8.31
N GLU A 41 17.53 9.49 -7.68
CA GLU A 41 16.99 10.66 -8.39
C GLU A 41 18.08 11.53 -9.05
N TYR A 42 19.19 11.78 -8.36
CA TYR A 42 20.20 12.76 -8.81
C TYR A 42 21.44 12.14 -9.45
N LEU A 43 21.76 10.87 -9.16
CA LEU A 43 23.01 10.23 -9.62
C LEU A 43 22.80 9.14 -10.66
N VAL A 44 21.61 8.54 -10.76
CA VAL A 44 21.35 7.47 -11.74
C VAL A 44 20.84 8.09 -13.05
N PRO A 45 21.58 7.99 -14.16
CA PRO A 45 21.15 8.55 -15.43
C PRO A 45 19.97 7.74 -16.02
N GLU A 46 19.07 8.43 -16.71
CA GLU A 46 17.89 7.79 -17.34
C GLU A 46 18.27 6.85 -18.49
N SER A 47 19.41 7.10 -19.16
CA SER A 47 19.87 6.27 -20.27
C SER A 47 20.56 4.99 -19.78
N LYS A 48 20.12 3.83 -20.29
CA LYS A 48 20.76 2.52 -20.03
C LYS A 48 22.29 2.51 -20.22
N PRO A 49 22.88 3.05 -21.30
CA PRO A 49 24.34 3.10 -21.42
C PRO A 49 25.00 3.98 -20.36
N GLY A 50 24.35 5.08 -19.96
CA GLY A 50 24.82 5.93 -18.86
C GLY A 50 24.85 5.18 -17.53
N GLN A 51 23.85 4.32 -17.26
CA GLN A 51 23.79 3.55 -16.02
C GLN A 51 24.99 2.60 -15.91
N TYR A 52 25.34 1.87 -16.97
CA TYR A 52 26.50 0.99 -16.93
C TYR A 52 27.82 1.74 -16.74
N LEU A 53 27.96 2.92 -17.35
CA LEU A 53 29.17 3.73 -17.24
C LEU A 53 29.34 4.34 -15.84
N LEU A 54 28.25 4.79 -15.22
CA LEU A 54 28.28 5.41 -13.89
C LEU A 54 28.09 4.42 -12.74
N ALA A 55 27.81 3.13 -13.02
CA ALA A 55 27.62 2.09 -12.00
C ALA A 55 28.76 2.02 -10.97
N PRO A 56 30.06 2.12 -11.36
CA PRO A 56 31.15 2.11 -10.40
C PRO A 56 31.15 3.29 -9.40
N ILE A 57 30.39 4.34 -9.68
CA ILE A 57 30.28 5.55 -8.85
C ILE A 57 28.99 5.49 -8.02
N TYR A 58 27.82 5.34 -8.66
CA TYR A 58 26.57 5.42 -7.92
C TYR A 58 26.32 4.18 -7.05
N ILE A 59 26.87 2.99 -7.37
CA ILE A 59 26.68 1.80 -6.52
C ILE A 59 27.35 1.98 -5.14
N PRO A 60 28.65 2.34 -5.04
CA PRO A 60 29.25 2.63 -3.74
C PRO A 60 28.59 3.78 -2.99
N VAL A 61 28.18 4.84 -3.69
CA VAL A 61 27.49 5.99 -3.08
C VAL A 61 26.12 5.59 -2.54
N GLY A 62 25.34 4.83 -3.31
CA GLY A 62 24.05 4.29 -2.88
C GLY A 62 24.17 3.34 -1.70
N LEU A 63 25.23 2.52 -1.65
CA LEU A 63 25.49 1.66 -0.49
C LEU A 63 25.84 2.47 0.77
N ALA A 64 26.70 3.48 0.64
CA ALA A 64 27.01 4.38 1.75
C ALA A 64 25.77 5.15 2.22
N ALA A 65 24.94 5.62 1.29
CA ALA A 65 23.66 6.25 1.57
C ALA A 65 22.72 5.30 2.33
N GLY A 66 22.62 4.04 1.91
CA GLY A 66 21.82 3.03 2.61
C GLY A 66 22.30 2.74 4.03
N VAL A 67 23.61 2.70 4.25
CA VAL A 67 24.19 2.56 5.61
C VAL A 67 23.85 3.78 6.46
N LEU A 68 23.96 4.99 5.91
CA LEU A 68 23.59 6.22 6.62
C LEU A 68 22.09 6.28 6.91
N ASP A 69 21.25 5.88 5.97
CA ASP A 69 19.81 5.80 6.16
C ASP A 69 19.48 4.83 7.31
N ALA A 70 20.04 3.62 7.28
CA ALA A 70 19.77 2.58 8.27
C ALA A 70 20.21 2.94 9.69
N PHE A 71 21.41 3.52 9.86
CA PHE A 71 22.04 3.69 11.17
C PHE A 71 21.99 5.11 11.71
N VAL A 72 21.71 6.11 10.87
CA VAL A 72 21.75 7.53 11.26
C VAL A 72 20.43 8.21 10.98
N VAL A 73 20.00 8.28 9.72
CA VAL A 73 18.83 9.08 9.32
C VAL A 73 17.55 8.50 9.90
N HIS A 74 17.31 7.21 9.70
CA HIS A 74 16.09 6.54 10.18
C HIS A 74 15.98 6.57 11.71
N PRO A 75 16.99 6.17 12.50
CA PRO A 75 16.91 6.28 13.95
C PRO A 75 16.68 7.71 14.45
N LEU A 76 17.30 8.73 13.83
CA LEU A 76 17.07 10.12 14.22
C LEU A 76 15.63 10.57 13.96
N ARG A 77 15.01 10.15 12.85
CA ARG A 77 13.61 10.46 12.54
C ARG A 77 12.62 9.77 13.49
N MET A 78 13.02 8.68 14.14
CA MET A 78 12.18 7.96 15.11
C MET A 78 12.20 8.57 16.52
N ILE A 79 13.04 9.58 16.79
CA ILE A 79 13.11 10.20 18.13
C ILE A 79 11.79 10.85 18.54
N PRO A 80 11.17 11.76 17.76
CA PRO A 80 9.93 12.43 18.18
C PRO A 80 8.80 11.44 18.47
N ARG A 81 8.76 10.37 17.68
CA ARG A 81 7.81 9.27 17.80
C ARG A 81 8.01 8.42 19.06
N ALA A 82 9.26 8.09 19.37
CA ALA A 82 9.57 7.39 20.61
C ALA A 82 9.25 8.25 21.85
N VAL A 83 9.33 9.58 21.73
CA VAL A 83 8.85 10.51 22.77
C VAL A 83 7.34 10.38 22.92
N GLN A 84 6.57 10.44 21.83
CA GLN A 84 5.11 10.27 21.85
C GLN A 84 4.71 8.91 22.47
N ASP A 85 5.31 7.80 22.03
CA ASP A 85 5.00 6.48 22.61
C ASP A 85 5.27 6.42 24.12
N THR A 86 6.32 7.11 24.56
CA THR A 86 6.67 7.19 25.97
C THR A 86 5.66 8.03 26.73
N ASP A 87 5.18 9.13 26.13
CA ASP A 87 4.13 9.99 26.67
C ASP A 87 2.81 9.23 26.80
N ASP A 88 2.35 8.59 25.73
CA ASP A 88 1.12 7.81 25.70
C ASP A 88 1.18 6.64 26.70
N SER A 89 2.32 5.94 26.77
CA SER A 89 2.46 4.77 27.64
C SER A 89 2.62 5.10 29.12
N LEU A 90 3.33 6.18 29.46
CA LEU A 90 3.71 6.50 30.85
C LEU A 90 3.02 7.72 31.41
N TRP A 91 2.57 8.65 30.59
CA TRP A 91 2.11 9.97 31.01
C TRP A 91 0.64 10.21 30.70
N GLU A 92 0.02 9.47 29.76
CA GLU A 92 -1.42 9.50 29.56
C GLU A 92 -2.18 9.04 30.82
N PHE A 93 -3.19 9.81 31.21
CA PHE A 93 -3.97 9.60 32.42
C PHE A 93 -5.38 9.16 32.07
N SER A 94 -5.89 8.10 32.70
CA SER A 94 -7.32 7.85 32.70
C SER A 94 -7.99 8.82 33.68
N GLU A 95 -9.08 9.45 33.24
CA GLU A 95 -9.89 10.37 34.07
C GLU A 95 -10.42 9.72 35.36
N GLU A 96 -10.42 8.39 35.43
CA GLU A 96 -10.89 7.60 36.57
C GLU A 96 -9.89 7.54 37.74
N SER A 97 -8.62 7.89 37.53
CA SER A 97 -7.61 7.86 38.59
C SER A 97 -7.52 9.19 39.36
N GLY A 98 -7.47 9.11 40.69
CA GLY A 98 -7.47 10.29 41.55
C GLY A 98 -6.12 11.04 41.58
N TYR A 99 -6.16 12.36 41.77
CA TYR A 99 -4.99 13.27 41.80
C TYR A 99 -3.81 12.78 42.66
N VAL A 100 -4.09 12.18 43.83
CA VAL A 100 -3.04 11.70 44.75
C VAL A 100 -2.28 10.51 44.16
N THR A 101 -2.96 9.61 43.46
CA THR A 101 -2.35 8.46 42.77
C THR A 101 -1.46 8.94 41.63
N HIS A 102 -1.90 9.97 40.89
CA HIS A 102 -1.08 10.61 39.87
C HIS A 102 0.21 11.18 40.43
N ALA A 103 0.10 12.03 41.47
CA ALA A 103 1.25 12.67 42.10
C ALA A 103 2.26 11.65 42.67
N GLY A 104 1.78 10.55 43.27
CA GLY A 104 2.64 9.49 43.78
C GLY A 104 3.37 8.70 42.69
N SER A 105 2.80 8.60 41.49
CA SER A 105 3.38 7.84 40.37
C SER A 105 4.43 8.61 39.55
N VAL A 106 4.51 9.93 39.69
CA VAL A 106 5.43 10.80 38.91
C VAL A 106 6.88 10.37 39.05
N VAL A 107 7.32 10.03 40.27
CA VAL A 107 8.73 9.63 40.52
C VAL A 107 9.08 8.37 39.74
N TYR A 108 8.19 7.37 39.74
CA TYR A 108 8.40 6.13 39.00
C TYR A 108 8.34 6.35 37.49
N ARG A 109 7.35 7.10 37.00
CA ARG A 109 7.20 7.42 35.56
C ARG A 109 8.41 8.17 35.03
N THR A 110 8.91 9.16 35.77
CA THR A 110 10.13 9.89 35.43
C THR A 110 11.34 8.96 35.38
N ALA A 111 11.47 8.04 36.35
CA ALA A 111 12.57 7.08 36.39
C ALA A 111 12.52 6.06 35.23
N PHE A 112 11.31 5.64 34.81
CA PHE A 112 11.13 4.66 33.73
C PHE A 112 11.08 5.28 32.32
N SER A 113 10.80 6.58 32.19
CA SER A 113 10.76 7.31 30.91
C SER A 113 11.97 7.04 29.99
N PRO A 114 13.24 7.12 30.43
CA PRO A 114 14.37 6.84 29.55
C PRO A 114 14.41 5.37 29.07
N VAL A 115 13.92 4.43 29.88
CA VAL A 115 13.88 3.01 29.53
C VAL A 115 12.82 2.74 28.47
N PHE A 116 11.61 3.31 28.65
CA PHE A 116 10.53 3.21 27.67
C PHE A 116 10.89 3.90 26.36
N PHE A 117 11.46 5.11 26.44
CA PHE A 117 11.94 5.83 25.27
C PHE A 117 12.97 5.03 24.50
N ALA A 118 14.00 4.49 25.17
CA ALA A 118 15.02 3.68 24.50
C ALA A 118 14.43 2.42 23.85
N GLY A 119 13.46 1.77 24.52
CA GLY A 119 12.73 0.62 23.99
C GLY A 119 11.93 0.97 22.73
N ALA A 120 11.08 2.00 22.81
CA ALA A 120 10.26 2.48 21.70
C ALA A 120 11.12 2.93 20.52
N TRP A 121 12.18 3.69 20.79
CA TRP A 121 13.13 4.17 19.80
C TRP A 121 13.83 3.03 19.07
N LEU A 122 14.36 2.03 19.80
CA LEU A 122 15.01 0.87 19.20
C LEU A 122 14.03 0.02 18.41
N PHE A 123 12.81 -0.18 18.92
CA PHE A 123 11.79 -0.96 18.25
C PHE A 123 11.39 -0.32 16.91
N ARG A 124 11.06 0.98 16.89
CA ARG A 124 10.73 1.71 15.65
C ARG A 124 11.92 1.89 14.70
N SER A 125 13.14 1.94 15.24
CA SER A 125 14.36 1.98 14.41
C SER A 125 14.63 0.65 13.71
N ALA A 126 14.31 -0.47 14.35
CA ALA A 126 14.58 -1.81 13.82
C ALA A 126 13.44 -2.37 12.95
N PHE A 127 12.18 -2.08 13.31
CA PHE A 127 11.01 -2.72 12.72
C PHE A 127 10.16 -1.76 11.89
N ILE A 128 9.65 -2.26 10.76
CA ILE A 128 8.58 -1.63 10.00
C ILE A 128 7.33 -1.72 10.86
N THR A 129 6.95 -0.61 11.50
CA THR A 129 5.58 -0.45 12.00
C THR A 129 4.74 0.06 10.84
N SER A 130 3.66 -0.66 10.51
CA SER A 130 2.59 -0.14 9.63
C SER A 130 1.75 0.88 10.38
N ASP A 131 2.41 1.86 11.02
CA ASP A 131 1.74 2.98 11.65
C ASP A 131 1.21 3.90 10.54
N PRO A 132 -0.10 4.18 10.51
CA PRO A 132 -0.69 5.15 9.59
C PRO A 132 -0.11 6.57 9.78
N GLU A 133 0.52 6.84 10.92
CA GLU A 133 1.19 8.11 11.25
C GLU A 133 2.57 8.33 10.61
N TYR A 134 2.95 7.55 9.60
CA TYR A 134 3.82 8.08 8.52
C TYR A 134 3.04 9.08 7.66
N GLU A 135 2.38 10.03 8.31
CA GLU A 135 1.96 11.23 7.62
C GLU A 135 3.24 11.97 7.22
N GLU A 136 3.67 11.78 5.97
CA GLU A 136 4.43 12.80 5.26
C GLU A 136 3.82 14.15 5.63
N GLU A 137 4.58 14.94 6.40
CA GLU A 137 4.20 16.27 6.82
C GLU A 137 3.66 17.00 5.59
N LYS A 138 2.39 17.43 5.66
CA LYS A 138 1.67 18.01 4.53
C LYS A 138 2.58 19.06 3.87
N PRO A 139 2.97 18.88 2.58
CA PRO A 139 3.80 19.83 1.87
C PRO A 139 3.41 21.29 2.18
N PRO A 140 4.38 22.15 2.56
CA PRO A 140 4.09 23.53 2.90
C PRO A 140 3.48 24.22 1.69
N GLY A 141 2.28 24.79 1.86
CA GLY A 141 1.54 25.46 0.78
C GLY A 141 0.35 24.69 0.22
N MET A 142 0.10 23.44 0.65
CA MET A 142 -1.12 22.74 0.22
C MET A 142 -2.39 23.40 0.77
N ALA A 143 -3.42 23.46 -0.07
CA ALA A 143 -4.71 24.03 0.29
C ALA A 143 -5.32 23.34 1.52
N GLU A 144 -5.93 24.12 2.42
CA GLU A 144 -6.79 23.57 3.47
C GLU A 144 -8.15 23.24 2.86
N GLY A 145 -8.67 22.04 3.14
CA GLY A 145 -9.95 21.61 2.59
C GLY A 145 -10.17 20.11 2.71
N SER A 146 -11.38 19.69 2.37
CA SER A 146 -11.71 18.27 2.18
C SER A 146 -11.30 17.80 0.78
N TYR A 147 -11.22 16.49 0.58
CA TYR A 147 -10.97 15.91 -0.75
C TYR A 147 -11.97 16.41 -1.81
N SER A 148 -13.25 16.55 -1.45
CA SER A 148 -14.25 17.08 -2.37
C SER A 148 -14.00 18.54 -2.74
N ASP A 149 -13.35 19.31 -1.87
CA ASP A 149 -13.00 20.70 -2.17
C ASP A 149 -11.83 20.75 -3.16
N PHE A 150 -10.81 19.90 -2.97
CA PHE A 150 -9.70 19.75 -3.91
C PHE A 150 -10.18 19.29 -5.29
N LEU A 151 -11.12 18.33 -5.32
CA LEU A 151 -11.72 17.84 -6.57
C LEU A 151 -12.51 18.92 -7.31
N LYS A 152 -13.25 19.76 -6.59
CA LYS A 152 -13.99 20.90 -7.19
C LYS A 152 -13.04 22.01 -7.65
N ALA A 153 -11.97 22.26 -6.91
CA ALA A 153 -10.97 23.26 -7.25
C ALA A 153 -10.05 22.82 -8.39
N GLY A 154 -9.98 21.52 -8.71
CA GLY A 154 -9.01 20.98 -9.65
C GLY A 154 -7.58 21.03 -9.12
N ASP A 155 -7.41 20.97 -7.80
CA ASP A 155 -6.09 20.99 -7.14
C ASP A 155 -5.46 19.59 -7.22
N GLU A 156 -4.74 19.33 -8.31
CA GLU A 156 -4.12 18.04 -8.58
C GLU A 156 -3.09 17.61 -7.53
N GLU A 157 -2.37 18.56 -6.93
CA GLU A 157 -1.34 18.27 -5.93
C GLU A 157 -1.98 17.78 -4.62
N SER A 158 -3.00 18.50 -4.15
CA SER A 158 -3.78 18.09 -2.97
C SER A 158 -4.54 16.79 -3.20
N LEU A 159 -5.06 16.56 -4.42
CA LEU A 159 -5.66 15.28 -4.80
C LEU A 159 -4.65 14.13 -4.78
N ARG A 160 -3.44 14.34 -5.34
CA ARG A 160 -2.39 13.32 -5.40
C ARG A 160 -1.94 12.93 -4.01
N TYR A 161 -1.72 13.92 -3.14
CA TYR A 161 -1.37 13.69 -1.74
C TYR A 161 -2.47 12.91 -1.01
N SER A 162 -3.73 13.33 -1.16
CA SER A 162 -4.85 12.65 -0.50
C SER A 162 -5.04 11.21 -1.01
N LEU A 163 -4.85 10.98 -2.31
CA LEU A 163 -4.92 9.64 -2.92
C LEU A 163 -3.71 8.78 -2.59
N ALA A 164 -2.55 9.35 -2.25
CA ALA A 164 -1.38 8.56 -1.84
C ALA A 164 -1.62 7.78 -0.55
N ARG A 165 -2.55 8.27 0.29
CA ARG A 165 -2.91 7.62 1.56
C ARG A 165 -4.00 6.58 1.41
N CYS A 166 -5.04 6.86 0.61
CA CYS A 166 -6.25 6.01 0.52
C CYS A 166 -6.78 5.55 1.91
N GLU A 167 -6.61 6.34 2.97
CA GLU A 167 -6.83 5.87 4.34
C GLU A 167 -8.28 5.98 4.81
N GLY A 168 -8.72 5.02 5.62
CA GLY A 168 -10.01 5.11 6.31
C GLY A 168 -11.18 5.20 5.33
N SER A 169 -12.18 6.03 5.58
CA SER A 169 -13.39 6.24 4.74
C SER A 169 -13.31 7.46 3.80
N SER A 170 -12.17 8.16 3.78
CA SER A 170 -11.95 9.37 2.99
C SER A 170 -10.76 9.17 2.04
N PRO A 171 -10.85 9.52 0.75
CA PRO A 171 -12.02 10.03 0.04
C PRO A 171 -13.17 9.02 -0.05
N SER A 172 -14.41 9.52 -0.19
CA SER A 172 -15.58 8.67 -0.36
C SER A 172 -15.52 7.92 -1.69
N THR A 173 -16.19 6.77 -1.78
CA THR A 173 -16.24 5.98 -3.03
C THR A 173 -16.80 6.79 -4.20
N ALA A 174 -17.79 7.65 -3.95
CA ALA A 174 -18.32 8.56 -4.95
C ALA A 174 -17.29 9.61 -5.42
N ASP A 175 -16.47 10.13 -4.51
CA ASP A 175 -15.38 11.04 -4.87
C ASP A 175 -14.33 10.34 -5.72
N LEU A 176 -13.94 9.13 -5.33
CA LEU A 176 -12.96 8.33 -6.06
C LEU A 176 -13.42 8.01 -7.49
N VAL A 177 -14.69 7.62 -7.67
CA VAL A 177 -15.27 7.42 -9.00
C VAL A 177 -15.23 8.72 -9.79
N ARG A 178 -15.65 9.86 -9.20
CA ARG A 178 -15.60 11.15 -9.90
C ARG A 178 -14.18 11.55 -10.31
N THR A 179 -13.18 11.31 -9.45
CA THR A 179 -11.78 11.55 -9.78
C THR A 179 -11.33 10.64 -10.91
N PHE A 180 -11.69 9.35 -10.88
CA PHE A 180 -11.38 8.45 -11.98
C PHE A 180 -11.96 8.96 -13.31
N GLU A 181 -13.26 9.27 -13.37
CA GLU A 181 -13.91 9.75 -14.59
C GLU A 181 -13.31 11.07 -15.12
N ALA A 182 -12.93 11.98 -14.21
CA ALA A 182 -12.37 13.27 -14.60
C ALA A 182 -10.98 13.16 -15.24
N TYR A 183 -10.14 12.23 -14.76
CA TYR A 183 -8.73 12.14 -15.16
C TYR A 183 -8.41 10.94 -16.07
N TYR A 184 -9.31 9.96 -16.22
CA TYR A 184 -9.09 8.79 -17.07
C TYR A 184 -8.91 9.11 -18.56
N PRO A 185 -9.68 10.03 -19.19
CA PRO A 185 -9.52 10.36 -20.62
C PRO A 185 -8.13 10.90 -20.98
N VAL A 186 -7.41 11.47 -20.00
CA VAL A 186 -6.04 11.98 -20.19
C VAL A 186 -5.06 10.81 -20.39
N ILE A 187 -5.26 9.70 -19.68
CA ILE A 187 -4.44 8.49 -19.78
C ILE A 187 -4.76 7.71 -21.05
N GLU A 188 -6.03 7.71 -21.47
CA GLU A 188 -6.48 6.97 -22.64
C GLU A 188 -5.72 7.35 -23.92
N ASN A 189 -5.32 8.62 -24.01
CA ASN A 189 -4.58 9.17 -25.15
C ASN A 189 -3.06 8.94 -25.07
N GLN A 190 -2.55 8.33 -24.00
CA GLN A 190 -1.13 8.06 -23.82
C GLN A 190 -0.76 6.65 -24.31
N GLN A 191 0.42 6.53 -24.94
CA GLN A 191 0.90 5.26 -25.46
C GLN A 191 1.31 4.26 -24.35
N SER A 192 1.54 4.76 -23.14
CA SER A 192 1.79 3.97 -21.93
C SER A 192 0.95 4.56 -20.80
N PRO A 193 0.25 3.74 -19.99
CA PRO A 193 -0.48 4.24 -18.84
C PRO A 193 0.50 4.84 -17.83
N ASP A 194 0.28 6.10 -17.46
CA ASP A 194 0.94 6.69 -16.30
C ASP A 194 0.31 6.13 -15.03
N TYR A 195 1.01 5.18 -14.40
CA TYR A 195 0.58 4.56 -13.15
C TYR A 195 0.53 5.55 -11.98
N ASP A 196 1.17 6.71 -12.10
CA ASP A 196 1.17 7.75 -11.08
C ASP A 196 0.03 8.78 -11.27
N SER A 197 -0.73 8.65 -12.35
CA SER A 197 -1.87 9.52 -12.64
C SER A 197 -2.94 9.47 -11.54
N LEU A 198 -3.67 10.58 -11.39
CA LEU A 198 -4.77 10.68 -10.43
C LEU A 198 -5.86 9.63 -10.66
N ALA A 199 -6.15 9.28 -11.91
CA ALA A 199 -7.14 8.24 -12.20
C ALA A 199 -6.65 6.87 -11.74
N MET A 200 -5.39 6.51 -12.01
CA MET A 200 -4.86 5.24 -11.52
C MET A 200 -4.83 5.20 -10.00
N ARG A 201 -4.32 6.24 -9.33
CA ARG A 201 -4.34 6.31 -7.87
C ARG A 201 -5.75 6.19 -7.28
N ALA A 202 -6.74 6.84 -7.89
CA ALA A 202 -8.14 6.69 -7.50
C ALA A 202 -8.66 5.26 -7.70
N LEU A 203 -8.29 4.60 -8.81
CA LEU A 203 -8.62 3.19 -9.07
C LEU A 203 -8.04 2.26 -8.00
N TRP A 204 -6.78 2.48 -7.59
CA TRP A 204 -6.14 1.74 -6.50
C TRP A 204 -6.88 1.94 -5.17
N CYS A 205 -7.27 3.18 -4.85
CA CYS A 205 -8.11 3.43 -3.67
C CYS A 205 -9.49 2.75 -3.78
N LEU A 206 -10.12 2.72 -4.97
CA LEU A 206 -11.40 2.02 -5.16
C LEU A 206 -11.27 0.52 -4.92
N ARG A 207 -10.16 -0.07 -5.34
CA ARG A 207 -9.88 -1.51 -5.15
C ARG A 207 -9.81 -1.89 -3.66
N SER A 208 -9.31 -1.00 -2.81
CA SER A 208 -9.29 -1.24 -1.36
C SER A 208 -10.69 -1.19 -0.71
N ARG A 209 -11.71 -0.70 -1.43
CA ARG A 209 -13.12 -0.66 -1.01
C ARG A 209 -13.89 -1.94 -1.36
N SER A 210 -13.29 -3.11 -1.19
CA SER A 210 -13.86 -4.39 -1.64
C SER A 210 -15.26 -4.72 -1.09
N LYS A 211 -15.65 -4.14 0.05
CA LYS A 211 -16.97 -4.31 0.68
C LYS A 211 -17.99 -3.25 0.28
N ASP A 212 -17.59 -2.21 -0.46
CA ASP A 212 -18.48 -1.13 -0.89
C ASP A 212 -19.21 -1.51 -2.18
N ARG A 213 -20.54 -1.45 -2.15
CA ARG A 213 -21.40 -1.77 -3.29
C ARG A 213 -21.20 -0.82 -4.47
N GLN A 214 -20.88 0.46 -4.21
CA GLN A 214 -20.63 1.43 -5.26
C GLN A 214 -19.30 1.13 -5.97
N ALA A 215 -18.26 0.74 -5.23
CA ALA A 215 -16.99 0.30 -5.82
C ALA A 215 -17.19 -0.96 -6.65
N TYR A 216 -17.95 -1.94 -6.12
CA TYR A 216 -18.30 -3.14 -6.88
C TYR A 216 -19.02 -2.83 -8.20
N SER A 217 -20.04 -1.96 -8.14
CA SER A 217 -20.81 -1.57 -9.32
C SER A 217 -19.93 -0.88 -10.37
N PHE A 218 -19.01 -0.02 -9.93
CA PHE A 218 -18.03 0.63 -10.81
C PHE A 218 -17.20 -0.41 -11.59
N PHE A 219 -16.57 -1.38 -10.91
CA PHE A 219 -15.76 -2.39 -11.59
C PHE A 219 -16.61 -3.34 -12.47
N GLU A 220 -17.82 -3.67 -12.04
CA GLU A 220 -18.75 -4.46 -12.84
C GLU A 220 -19.11 -3.74 -14.16
N ASP A 221 -19.42 -2.44 -14.10
CA ASP A 221 -19.79 -1.65 -15.27
C ASP A 221 -18.61 -1.53 -16.25
N ARG A 222 -17.38 -1.42 -15.75
CA ARG A 222 -16.16 -1.44 -16.58
C ARG A 222 -15.90 -2.78 -17.27
N LEU A 223 -16.35 -3.89 -16.71
CA LEU A 223 -16.31 -5.19 -17.40
C LEU A 223 -17.38 -5.33 -18.49
N LYS A 224 -18.50 -4.59 -18.37
CA LYS A 224 -19.59 -4.61 -19.36
C LYS A 224 -19.30 -3.71 -20.56
N ALA A 225 -18.65 -2.56 -20.35
CA ALA A 225 -18.43 -1.55 -21.37
C ALA A 225 -16.98 -1.58 -21.91
N TRP A 226 -16.74 -2.36 -22.98
CA TRP A 226 -15.47 -2.25 -23.70
C TRP A 226 -15.41 -0.92 -24.47
N GLU A 227 -14.48 -0.05 -24.07
CA GLU A 227 -14.33 1.30 -24.66
C GLU A 227 -13.15 1.42 -25.62
N GLY A 228 -12.32 0.36 -25.78
CA GLY A 228 -11.20 0.33 -26.72
C GLY A 228 -9.88 -0.14 -26.10
N PRO A 229 -8.75 -0.08 -26.84
CA PRO A 229 -7.47 -0.67 -26.42
C PRO A 229 -6.94 -0.14 -25.08
N ALA A 230 -7.12 1.14 -24.79
CA ALA A 230 -6.71 1.76 -23.53
C ALA A 230 -7.49 1.24 -22.30
N SER A 231 -8.67 0.64 -22.53
CA SER A 231 -9.44 -0.02 -21.49
C SER A 231 -8.87 -1.37 -21.05
N ARG A 232 -7.83 -1.92 -21.71
CA ARG A 232 -7.27 -3.24 -21.32
C ARG A 232 -6.77 -3.26 -19.87
N VAL A 233 -6.05 -2.22 -19.43
CA VAL A 233 -5.56 -2.14 -18.05
C VAL A 233 -6.72 -2.06 -17.07
N LEU A 234 -7.70 -1.21 -17.37
CA LEU A 234 -8.91 -1.06 -16.56
C LEU A 234 -9.71 -2.36 -16.48
N MET A 235 -9.88 -3.07 -17.59
CA MET A 235 -10.53 -4.38 -17.65
C MET A 235 -9.79 -5.41 -16.81
N SER A 236 -8.45 -5.47 -16.91
CA SER A 236 -7.65 -6.42 -16.13
C SER A 236 -7.80 -6.14 -14.63
N GLN A 237 -7.71 -4.88 -14.21
CA GLN A 237 -7.90 -4.47 -12.82
C GLN A 237 -9.33 -4.76 -12.33
N SER A 238 -10.33 -4.51 -13.17
CA SER A 238 -11.74 -4.80 -12.85
C SER A 238 -11.99 -6.30 -12.72
N ALA A 239 -11.39 -7.11 -13.60
CA ALA A 239 -11.50 -8.56 -13.54
C ALA A 239 -10.84 -9.13 -12.30
N GLU A 240 -9.67 -8.61 -11.93
CA GLU A 240 -8.95 -8.98 -10.72
C GLU A 240 -9.76 -8.63 -9.46
N PHE A 241 -10.30 -7.40 -9.38
CA PHE A 241 -11.15 -6.97 -8.27
C PHE A 241 -12.40 -7.85 -8.12
N ILE A 242 -13.09 -8.15 -9.23
CA ILE A 242 -14.30 -8.99 -9.19
C ILE A 242 -13.93 -10.43 -8.79
N ARG A 243 -12.79 -10.97 -9.26
CA ARG A 243 -12.31 -12.30 -8.84
C ARG A 243 -12.09 -12.39 -7.33
N GLU A 244 -11.49 -11.37 -6.71
CA GLU A 244 -11.21 -11.34 -5.26
C GLU A 244 -12.45 -11.50 -4.38
N GLN A 245 -13.64 -11.26 -4.93
CA GLN A 245 -14.92 -11.43 -4.22
C GLN A 245 -15.28 -12.91 -4.03
N GLU A 246 -14.65 -13.82 -4.79
CA GLU A 246 -14.72 -15.28 -4.60
C GLU A 246 -16.17 -15.81 -4.49
N SER A 247 -17.08 -15.24 -5.30
CA SER A 247 -18.52 -15.54 -5.25
C SER A 247 -19.05 -16.09 -6.58
N PRO A 248 -20.18 -16.83 -6.58
CA PRO A 248 -20.85 -17.27 -7.81
C PRO A 248 -21.27 -16.10 -8.73
N GLU A 249 -21.67 -14.98 -8.13
CA GLU A 249 -22.04 -13.77 -8.86
C GLU A 249 -20.85 -13.16 -9.60
N ALA A 250 -19.69 -13.08 -8.93
CA ALA A 250 -18.45 -12.65 -9.54
C ALA A 250 -18.05 -13.56 -10.73
N ALA A 251 -18.18 -14.88 -10.58
CA ALA A 251 -17.95 -15.83 -11.66
C ALA A 251 -18.89 -15.57 -12.85
N HIS A 252 -20.17 -15.31 -12.62
CA HIS A 252 -21.13 -14.97 -13.68
C HIS A 252 -20.76 -13.67 -14.42
N ILE A 253 -20.33 -12.63 -13.70
CA ILE A 253 -19.91 -11.36 -14.30
C ILE A 253 -18.69 -11.56 -15.19
N LEU A 254 -17.65 -12.24 -14.68
CA LEU A 254 -16.43 -12.53 -15.43
C LEU A 254 -16.72 -13.41 -16.67
N LEU A 255 -17.57 -14.43 -16.54
CA LEU A 255 -17.99 -15.25 -17.69
C LEU A 255 -18.72 -14.43 -18.75
N ARG A 256 -19.60 -13.51 -18.34
CA ARG A 256 -20.29 -12.62 -19.26
C ARG A 256 -19.31 -11.74 -20.02
N ALA A 257 -18.29 -11.21 -19.34
CA ALA A 257 -17.22 -10.45 -19.98
C ALA A 257 -16.42 -11.33 -20.97
N VAL A 258 -16.04 -12.56 -20.61
CA VAL A 258 -15.37 -13.50 -21.53
C VAL A 258 -16.22 -13.82 -22.76
N ARG A 259 -17.55 -13.84 -22.65
CA ARG A 259 -18.46 -14.11 -23.76
C ARG A 259 -18.72 -12.88 -24.65
N ASN A 260 -18.36 -11.68 -24.23
CA ASN A 260 -18.59 -10.47 -25.02
C ASN A 260 -17.67 -10.46 -26.26
N PRO A 261 -18.22 -10.48 -27.49
CA PRO A 261 -17.41 -10.53 -28.71
C PRO A 261 -16.63 -9.23 -28.98
N ASP A 262 -17.06 -8.10 -28.40
CA ASP A 262 -16.41 -6.80 -28.60
C ASP A 262 -15.07 -6.71 -27.85
N ILE A 263 -14.86 -7.57 -26.85
CA ILE A 263 -13.61 -7.63 -26.10
C ILE A 263 -12.57 -8.44 -26.90
N PRO A 264 -11.37 -7.88 -27.16
CA PRO A 264 -10.29 -8.59 -27.85
C PRO A 264 -9.95 -9.92 -27.19
N TRP A 265 -9.56 -10.90 -27.99
CA TRP A 265 -9.23 -12.24 -27.51
C TRP A 265 -8.19 -12.23 -26.38
N GLN A 266 -7.17 -11.39 -26.47
CA GLN A 266 -6.13 -11.27 -25.45
C GLN A 266 -6.72 -10.85 -24.10
N THR A 267 -7.59 -9.85 -24.09
CA THR A 267 -8.25 -9.39 -22.86
C THR A 267 -9.22 -10.44 -22.33
N ARG A 268 -9.97 -11.12 -23.19
CA ARG A 268 -10.84 -12.24 -22.77
C ARG A 268 -10.05 -13.39 -22.16
N HIS A 269 -8.88 -13.71 -22.71
CA HIS A 269 -7.98 -14.70 -22.16
C HIS A 269 -7.48 -14.28 -20.76
N ASP A 270 -7.11 -13.02 -20.57
CA ASP A 270 -6.69 -12.50 -19.25
C ASP A 270 -7.83 -12.63 -18.22
N ILE A 271 -9.07 -12.31 -18.60
CA ILE A 271 -10.27 -12.49 -17.75
C ILE A 271 -10.54 -13.98 -17.47
N LEU A 272 -10.35 -14.85 -18.46
CA LEU A 272 -10.52 -16.30 -18.29
C LEU A 272 -9.50 -16.87 -17.30
N LEU A 273 -8.26 -16.37 -17.29
CA LEU A 273 -7.28 -16.75 -16.27
C LEU A 273 -7.77 -16.37 -14.86
N GLN A 274 -8.39 -15.19 -14.69
CA GLN A 274 -8.97 -14.81 -13.40
C GLN A 274 -10.02 -15.80 -12.91
N LEU A 275 -10.89 -16.31 -13.81
CA LEU A 275 -11.87 -17.35 -13.47
C LEU A 275 -11.21 -18.65 -12.99
N VAL A 276 -10.12 -19.07 -13.63
CA VAL A 276 -9.37 -20.29 -13.27
C VAL A 276 -8.74 -20.16 -11.88
N TYR A 277 -8.31 -18.96 -11.51
CA TYR A 277 -7.69 -18.68 -10.21
C TYR A 277 -8.68 -18.48 -9.05
N MET A 278 -10.00 -18.59 -9.28
CA MET A 278 -10.97 -18.56 -8.19
C MET A 278 -10.79 -19.79 -7.29
N SER A 279 -10.70 -19.56 -5.99
CA SER A 279 -10.51 -20.61 -4.98
C SER A 279 -11.82 -21.17 -4.47
N ASN A 280 -12.91 -20.41 -4.52
CA ASN A 280 -14.23 -20.81 -4.02
C ASN A 280 -14.87 -21.94 -4.86
N GLU A 281 -15.24 -23.05 -4.22
CA GLU A 281 -15.79 -24.23 -4.88
C GLU A 281 -17.15 -23.98 -5.57
N GLU A 282 -18.03 -23.14 -5.01
CA GLU A 282 -19.31 -22.81 -5.64
C GLU A 282 -19.13 -21.89 -6.84
N ALA A 283 -18.14 -20.98 -6.79
CA ALA A 283 -17.74 -20.19 -7.95
C ALA A 283 -17.18 -21.09 -9.07
N LYS A 284 -16.30 -22.04 -8.75
CA LYS A 284 -15.77 -23.01 -9.72
C LYS A 284 -16.87 -23.88 -10.34
N LYS A 285 -17.81 -24.39 -9.54
CA LYS A 285 -18.98 -25.14 -10.04
C LYS A 285 -19.80 -24.30 -11.00
N THR A 286 -19.98 -23.01 -10.69
CA THR A 286 -20.67 -22.06 -11.56
C THR A 286 -19.94 -21.92 -12.89
N VAL A 287 -18.61 -21.78 -12.88
CA VAL A 287 -17.79 -21.75 -14.10
C VAL A 287 -17.93 -23.03 -14.93
N VAL A 288 -17.77 -24.20 -14.31
CA VAL A 288 -17.87 -25.49 -15.01
C VAL A 288 -19.26 -25.70 -15.61
N ARG A 289 -20.31 -25.39 -14.84
CA ARG A 289 -21.71 -25.49 -15.30
C ARG A 289 -21.95 -24.60 -16.51
N GLU A 290 -21.61 -23.32 -16.40
CA GLU A 290 -21.81 -22.36 -17.49
C GLU A 290 -21.00 -22.69 -18.74
N LEU A 291 -19.76 -23.19 -18.60
CA LEU A 291 -18.96 -23.64 -19.75
C LEU A 291 -19.51 -24.94 -20.35
N GLY A 292 -20.05 -25.84 -19.55
CA GLY A 292 -20.63 -27.12 -19.99
C GLY A 292 -22.02 -26.98 -20.64
N ASP A 293 -22.81 -26.02 -20.17
CA ASP A 293 -24.15 -25.72 -20.68
C ASP A 293 -24.11 -24.86 -21.96
N GLY A 294 -22.92 -24.40 -22.37
CA GLY A 294 -22.67 -23.62 -23.57
C GLY A 294 -22.83 -24.42 -24.87
N ARG A 295 -24.08 -24.67 -25.25
CA ARG A 295 -24.54 -24.62 -26.65
C ARG A 295 -24.87 -23.18 -27.03
#